data_AF-A0A416EKU9-F1
#
_entry.id   AF-A0A416EKU9-F1
#
_cell.length_a   1.000
_cell.length_b   1.000
_cell.length_c   1.000
_cell.angle_alpha   90.00
_cell.angle_beta   90.00
_cell.angle_gamma   90.00
#
_symmetry.space_group_name_H-M   'P 1'
#
loop_
_entity.id
_entity.type
_entity.pdbx_description
1 polymer ?
#
loop_
_entity_poly.entity_id
_entity_poly.type
_entity_poly.pdbx_seq_one_letter_code
_entity_poly.pdbx_strand_id
1 'polypeptide(L)'
;MKTENKVSLEQVLWSREKRVATQKELLEKYPGTLICFMLNIPGPEKVNELFEKVFYEGLEKIQNKLETEKISTEVRLVQENITGYEGYLVVKADGCQVKKLMVALEETKIGRLYDIDVLEKENTKISRKDLGFPERKCLLCNNPAYQCGRSRKHSIEELRKKIYGIIWEEQLQRGVAAEISQALMEEVYTTPKPGLVDREDAGAHTDMNCQIFQKSTERSPKIWRQCL
;
A
#
# COMPACT_ATOMS: atom_id res chain seq x y z
N MET A 1 24.24 26.29 -2.55
CA MET A 1 23.96 25.70 -3.86
C MET A 1 23.33 24.33 -3.63
N LYS A 2 22.04 24.15 -3.89
CA LYS A 2 21.38 22.85 -3.79
C LYS A 2 21.63 22.10 -5.09
N THR A 3 22.42 21.04 -5.03
CA THR A 3 22.64 20.12 -6.15
C THR A 3 21.32 19.41 -6.45
N GLU A 4 20.70 19.76 -7.58
CA GLU A 4 19.61 18.98 -8.15
C GLU A 4 20.16 17.58 -8.49
N ASN A 5 19.87 16.58 -7.65
CA ASN A 5 20.09 15.18 -7.99
C ASN A 5 19.10 14.76 -9.10
N LYS A 6 19.35 15.21 -10.33
CA LYS A 6 18.68 14.70 -11.52
C LYS A 6 19.22 13.30 -11.80
N VAL A 7 18.36 12.29 -11.62
CA VAL A 7 18.67 10.90 -11.99
C VAL A 7 19.04 10.86 -13.48
N SER A 8 20.24 10.37 -13.81
CA SER A 8 20.70 10.28 -15.20
C SER A 8 19.98 9.16 -15.96
N LEU A 9 19.93 9.25 -17.30
CA LEU A 9 19.35 8.19 -18.14
C LEU A 9 20.04 6.84 -17.90
N GLU A 10 21.35 6.86 -17.70
CA GLU A 10 22.17 5.69 -17.39
C GLU A 10 21.75 5.04 -16.06
N GLN A 11 21.52 5.84 -15.02
CA GLN A 11 21.04 5.34 -13.72
C GLN A 11 19.66 4.69 -13.84
N VAL A 12 18.78 5.23 -14.69
CA VAL A 12 17.46 4.64 -14.96
C VAL A 12 17.60 3.31 -15.70
N LEU A 13 18.45 3.23 -16.72
CA LEU A 13 18.68 2.00 -17.47
C LEU A 13 19.31 0.91 -16.60
N TRP A 14 20.34 1.25 -15.83
CA TRP A 14 21.00 0.34 -14.91
C TRP A 14 20.04 -0.19 -13.83
N SER A 15 19.19 0.68 -13.27
CA SER A 15 18.16 0.26 -12.29
C SER A 15 17.17 -0.74 -12.91
N ARG A 16 16.79 -0.55 -14.19
CA ARG A 16 15.91 -1.50 -14.90
C ARG A 16 16.57 -2.84 -15.12
N GLU A 17 17.83 -2.86 -15.54
CA GLU A 17 18.59 -4.09 -15.73
C GLU A 17 18.77 -4.86 -14.42
N LYS A 18 19.15 -4.16 -13.34
CA LYS A 18 19.27 -4.72 -11.99
C LYS A 18 17.96 -5.31 -11.50
N ARG A 19 16.83 -4.64 -11.76
CA ARG A 19 15.48 -5.14 -11.43
C ARG A 19 15.17 -6.43 -12.17
N VAL A 20 15.41 -6.48 -13.48
CA VAL A 20 15.17 -7.70 -14.27
C VAL A 20 16.06 -8.84 -13.79
N ALA A 21 17.32 -8.56 -13.45
CA ALA A 21 18.23 -9.56 -12.87
C ALA A 21 17.72 -10.09 -11.52
N THR A 22 17.28 -9.19 -10.63
CA THR A 22 16.72 -9.56 -9.32
C THR A 22 15.45 -10.41 -9.48
N GLN A 23 14.55 -10.04 -10.40
CA GLN A 23 13.34 -10.80 -10.68
C GLN A 23 13.64 -12.22 -11.15
N LYS A 24 14.61 -12.37 -12.07
CA LYS A 24 15.05 -13.67 -12.57
C LYS A 24 15.66 -14.52 -11.45
N GLU A 25 16.58 -13.96 -10.67
CA GLU A 25 17.21 -14.67 -9.54
C GLU A 25 16.17 -15.21 -8.56
N LEU A 26 15.17 -14.38 -8.20
CA LEU A 26 14.11 -14.77 -7.28
C LEU A 26 13.22 -15.89 -7.84
N LEU A 27 12.86 -15.82 -9.13
CA LEU A 27 12.03 -16.83 -9.79
C LEU A 27 12.77 -18.15 -10.05
N GLU A 28 14.09 -18.09 -10.28
CA GLU A 28 14.94 -19.28 -10.41
C GLU A 28 15.13 -19.99 -9.06
N LYS A 29 15.31 -19.22 -7.99
CA LYS A 29 15.60 -19.75 -6.64
C LYS A 29 14.36 -20.25 -5.91
N TYR A 30 13.21 -19.60 -6.12
CA TYR A 30 11.98 -19.88 -5.38
C TYR A 30 10.82 -20.19 -6.34
N PRO A 31 10.27 -21.42 -6.30
CA PRO A 31 9.10 -21.73 -7.11
C PRO A 31 7.88 -20.99 -6.57
N GLY A 32 7.16 -20.30 -7.46
CA GLY A 32 5.92 -19.61 -7.11
C GLY A 32 5.66 -18.41 -8.01
N THR A 33 4.88 -17.48 -7.47
CA THR A 33 4.53 -16.21 -8.11
C THR A 33 5.31 -15.08 -7.46
N LEU A 34 5.95 -14.24 -8.26
CA LEU A 34 6.66 -13.06 -7.80
C LEU A 34 5.78 -11.81 -7.88
N ILE A 35 5.61 -11.14 -6.75
CA ILE A 35 5.01 -9.81 -6.65
C ILE A 35 6.15 -8.78 -6.62
N CYS A 36 6.13 -7.85 -7.56
CA CYS A 36 7.00 -6.67 -7.55
C CYS A 36 6.17 -5.46 -7.15
N PHE A 37 6.65 -4.68 -6.19
CA PHE A 37 5.97 -3.51 -5.68
C PHE A 37 6.88 -2.29 -5.70
N MET A 38 6.37 -1.21 -6.28
CA MET A 38 7.00 0.11 -6.31
C MET A 38 5.93 1.20 -6.14
N LEU A 39 6.36 2.44 -5.97
CA LEU A 39 5.46 3.59 -6.04
C LEU A 39 5.51 4.23 -7.44
N ASN A 40 4.34 4.45 -8.04
CA ASN A 40 4.18 5.14 -9.32
C ASN A 40 4.25 6.66 -9.14
N ILE A 41 5.42 7.17 -8.78
CA ILE A 41 5.66 8.59 -8.50
C ILE A 41 6.49 9.20 -9.65
N PRO A 42 5.97 10.23 -10.35
CA PRO A 42 6.69 10.93 -11.39
C PRO A 42 7.66 11.97 -10.82
N GLY A 43 8.74 12.22 -11.57
CA GLY A 43 9.73 13.25 -11.25
C GLY A 43 11.05 12.67 -10.73
N PRO A 44 12.04 13.56 -10.49
CA PRO A 44 13.40 13.17 -10.12
C PRO A 44 13.53 12.77 -8.65
N GLU A 45 12.71 13.33 -7.77
CA GLU A 45 12.72 13.01 -6.33
C GLU A 45 11.73 11.89 -6.04
N LYS A 46 12.26 10.68 -5.88
CA LYS A 46 11.47 9.46 -5.58
C LYS A 46 11.80 8.84 -4.22
N VAL A 47 12.82 9.35 -3.56
CA VAL A 47 13.31 8.89 -2.27
C VAL A 47 13.20 10.06 -1.30
N ASN A 48 12.32 9.92 -0.31
CA ASN A 48 12.16 10.80 0.83
C ASN A 48 11.37 10.06 1.92
N GLU A 49 11.39 10.56 3.14
CA GLU A 49 10.73 9.95 4.31
C GLU A 49 9.23 9.70 4.09
N LEU A 50 8.55 10.57 3.34
CA LEU A 50 7.11 10.40 3.07
C LEU A 50 6.86 9.19 2.15
N PHE A 51 7.62 9.08 1.07
CA PHE A 51 7.48 7.97 0.12
C PHE A 51 7.99 6.65 0.69
N GLU A 52 9.02 6.70 1.54
CA GLU A 52 9.45 5.56 2.34
C GLU A 52 8.29 5.02 3.19
N LYS A 53 7.65 5.90 3.97
CA LYS A 53 6.51 5.53 4.82
C LYS A 53 5.36 4.93 3.99
N VAL A 54 4.97 5.59 2.90
CA VAL A 54 3.90 5.10 2.02
C VAL A 54 4.25 3.75 1.38
N PHE A 55 5.53 3.52 1.06
CA PHE A 55 6.01 2.26 0.53
C PHE A 55 5.91 1.15 1.58
N TYR A 56 6.43 1.33 2.78
CA TYR A 56 6.33 0.30 3.83
C TYR A 56 4.89 0.02 4.25
N GLU A 57 4.04 1.04 4.30
CA GLU A 57 2.59 0.85 4.52
C GLU A 57 1.94 0.06 3.37
N GLY A 58 2.34 0.31 2.12
CA GLY A 58 1.90 -0.48 0.97
C GLY A 58 2.33 -1.95 1.06
N LEU A 59 3.58 -2.23 1.46
CA LEU A 59 4.06 -3.58 1.71
C LEU A 59 3.28 -4.28 2.83
N GLU A 60 2.96 -3.57 3.91
CA GLU A 60 2.14 -4.10 5.00
C GLU A 60 0.73 -4.43 4.50
N LYS A 61 0.12 -3.58 3.66
CA LYS A 61 -1.19 -3.86 3.04
C LYS A 61 -1.15 -5.09 2.13
N ILE A 62 -0.09 -5.28 1.35
CA ILE A 62 0.12 -6.49 0.53
C ILE A 62 0.21 -7.72 1.44
N GLN A 63 1.08 -7.67 2.45
CA GLN A 63 1.28 -8.78 3.39
C GLN A 63 -0.03 -9.17 4.11
N ASN A 64 -0.75 -8.19 4.67
CA ASN A 64 -2.04 -8.41 5.32
C ASN A 64 -3.08 -9.03 4.38
N LYS A 65 -3.08 -8.62 3.10
CA LYS A 65 -3.99 -9.18 2.09
C LYS A 65 -3.66 -10.64 1.79
N LEU A 66 -2.38 -10.98 1.68
CA LEU A 66 -1.92 -12.36 1.49
C LEU A 66 -2.28 -13.24 2.70
N GLU A 67 -2.05 -12.76 3.91
CA GLU A 67 -2.37 -13.47 5.16
C GLU A 67 -3.88 -13.73 5.31
N THR A 68 -4.71 -12.74 4.98
CA THR A 68 -6.18 -12.88 5.01
C THR A 68 -6.65 -14.00 4.07
N GLU A 69 -6.00 -14.14 2.92
CA GLU A 69 -6.28 -15.18 1.92
C GLU A 69 -5.49 -16.48 2.20
N LYS A 70 -4.76 -16.56 3.32
CA LYS A 70 -3.92 -17.69 3.73
C LYS A 70 -2.84 -18.07 2.71
N ILE A 71 -2.32 -17.09 1.98
CA ILE A 71 -1.24 -17.28 1.01
C ILE A 71 0.10 -17.13 1.73
N SER A 72 0.96 -18.15 1.64
CA SER A 72 2.29 -18.13 2.23
C SER A 72 3.28 -17.34 1.38
N THR A 73 4.03 -16.44 2.03
CA THR A 73 5.17 -15.71 1.47
C THR A 73 6.46 -16.49 1.74
N GLU A 74 7.17 -16.89 0.69
CA GLU A 74 8.43 -17.65 0.78
C GLU A 74 9.63 -16.75 1.01
N VAL A 75 9.74 -15.67 0.24
CA VAL A 75 10.70 -14.60 0.55
C VAL A 75 10.09 -13.24 0.39
N ARG A 76 10.70 -12.32 1.13
CA ARG A 76 10.50 -10.89 1.03
C ARG A 76 11.86 -10.21 0.95
N LEU A 77 12.04 -9.39 -0.08
CA LEU A 77 13.24 -8.59 -0.29
C LEU A 77 12.81 -7.14 -0.53
N VAL A 78 13.51 -6.19 0.09
CA VAL A 78 13.33 -4.76 -0.12
C VAL A 78 14.67 -4.17 -0.52
N GLN A 79 14.67 -3.33 -1.55
CA GLN A 79 15.83 -2.60 -2.00
C GLN A 79 15.50 -1.11 -2.08
N GLU A 80 16.44 -0.28 -1.64
CA GLU A 80 16.41 1.15 -1.88
C GLU A 80 17.34 1.47 -3.04
N ASN A 81 16.81 2.12 -4.07
CA ASN A 81 17.58 2.63 -5.19
C ASN A 81 17.32 4.13 -5.35
N ILE A 82 18.22 4.84 -6.03
CA ILE A 82 18.03 6.26 -6.36
C ILE A 82 16.75 6.51 -7.20
N THR A 83 16.25 5.47 -7.86
CA THR A 83 15.02 5.48 -8.66
C THR A 83 13.76 5.18 -7.85
N GLY A 84 13.87 4.96 -6.54
CA GLY A 84 12.78 4.64 -5.61
C GLY A 84 13.00 3.33 -4.85
N TYR A 85 12.06 3.05 -3.93
CA TYR A 85 12.00 1.77 -3.21
C TYR A 85 11.40 0.67 -4.08
N GLU A 86 11.95 -0.53 -3.96
CA GLU A 86 11.53 -1.72 -4.69
C GLU A 86 11.31 -2.87 -3.71
N GLY A 87 10.13 -3.48 -3.77
CA GLY A 87 9.73 -4.60 -2.93
C GLY A 87 9.47 -5.83 -3.78
N TYR A 88 9.96 -6.97 -3.33
CA TYR A 88 9.80 -8.26 -4.00
C TYR A 88 9.28 -9.28 -3.00
N LEU A 89 8.20 -9.97 -3.34
CA LEU A 89 7.63 -11.05 -2.54
C LEU A 89 7.40 -12.26 -3.42
N VAL A 90 7.98 -13.41 -3.09
CA VAL A 90 7.65 -14.67 -3.75
C VAL A 90 6.62 -15.39 -2.91
N VAL A 91 5.50 -15.79 -3.51
CA VAL A 91 4.38 -16.44 -2.83
C VAL A 91 4.01 -17.78 -3.46
N LYS A 92 3.54 -18.73 -2.65
CA LYS A 92 3.06 -20.04 -3.09
C LYS A 92 1.57 -19.98 -3.46
N ALA A 93 1.26 -19.30 -4.56
CA ALA A 93 -0.09 -19.20 -5.09
C ALA A 93 -0.09 -19.01 -6.61
N ASP A 94 -1.24 -19.28 -7.23
CA ASP A 94 -1.50 -19.04 -8.65
C ASP A 94 -1.38 -17.55 -8.99
N GLY A 95 -0.72 -17.22 -10.09
CA GLY A 95 -0.45 -15.84 -10.45
C GLY A 95 -1.72 -15.06 -10.77
N CYS A 96 -2.74 -15.70 -11.34
CA CYS A 96 -4.02 -15.05 -11.61
C CYS A 96 -4.76 -14.71 -10.32
N GLN A 97 -4.75 -15.60 -9.33
CA GLN A 97 -5.28 -15.34 -7.99
C GLN A 97 -4.55 -14.16 -7.33
N VAL A 98 -3.22 -14.19 -7.31
CA VAL A 98 -2.40 -13.12 -6.72
C VAL A 98 -2.67 -11.80 -7.43
N LYS A 99 -2.73 -11.78 -8.77
CA LYS A 99 -2.97 -10.56 -9.54
C LYS A 99 -4.35 -9.95 -9.25
N LYS A 100 -5.41 -10.76 -9.05
CA LYS A 100 -6.73 -10.25 -8.62
C LYS A 100 -6.64 -9.50 -7.29
N LEU A 101 -5.93 -10.06 -6.32
CA LEU A 101 -5.73 -9.44 -5.01
C LEU A 101 -4.95 -8.12 -5.12
N MET A 102 -3.90 -8.10 -5.95
CA MET A 102 -3.08 -6.92 -6.17
C MET A 102 -3.86 -5.82 -6.90
N VAL A 103 -4.68 -6.16 -7.89
CA VAL A 103 -5.56 -5.19 -8.57
C VAL A 103 -6.55 -4.57 -7.58
N ALA A 104 -7.14 -5.36 -6.68
CA ALA A 104 -8.03 -4.82 -5.64
C ALA A 104 -7.30 -3.81 -4.71
N LEU A 105 -6.02 -4.04 -4.41
CA LEU A 105 -5.21 -3.07 -3.66
C LEU A 105 -4.95 -1.79 -4.48
N GLU A 106 -4.62 -1.91 -5.76
CA GLU A 106 -4.38 -0.77 -6.66
C GLU A 106 -5.62 0.12 -6.87
N GLU A 107 -6.82 -0.41 -6.67
CA GLU A 107 -8.09 0.32 -6.82
C GLU A 107 -8.48 1.14 -5.60
N THR A 108 -7.80 0.96 -4.45
CA THR A 108 -7.98 1.81 -3.27
C THR A 108 -7.45 3.23 -3.52
N LYS A 109 -7.88 4.23 -2.72
CA LYS A 109 -7.48 5.64 -2.86
C LYS A 109 -5.95 5.80 -2.93
N ILE A 110 -5.24 5.34 -1.91
CA ILE A 110 -3.76 5.33 -1.87
C ILE A 110 -3.16 4.28 -2.81
N GLY A 111 -3.89 3.20 -3.10
CA GLY A 111 -3.53 2.17 -4.08
C GLY A 111 -3.28 2.71 -5.48
N ARG A 112 -3.89 3.84 -5.81
CA ARG A 112 -3.62 4.57 -7.06
C ARG A 112 -2.19 5.10 -7.16
N LEU A 113 -1.40 5.04 -6.08
CA LEU A 113 0.04 5.34 -6.07
C LEU A 113 0.90 4.08 -6.20
N TYR A 114 0.33 2.89 -6.02
CA TYR A 114 1.06 1.63 -6.06
C TYR A 114 1.24 1.16 -7.49
N ASP A 115 2.43 0.64 -7.78
CA ASP A 115 2.75 -0.11 -9.00
C ASP A 115 3.00 -1.56 -8.58
N ILE A 116 2.00 -2.43 -8.78
CA ILE A 116 2.07 -3.82 -8.35
C ILE A 116 2.03 -4.75 -9.56
N ASP A 117 3.20 -5.29 -9.88
CA ASP A 117 3.39 -6.27 -10.93
C ASP A 117 3.42 -7.68 -10.37
N VAL A 118 2.83 -8.62 -11.12
CA VAL A 118 2.79 -10.04 -10.77
C VAL A 118 3.39 -10.80 -11.93
N LEU A 119 4.40 -11.60 -11.62
CA LEU A 119 5.21 -12.36 -12.55
C LEU A 119 5.13 -13.84 -12.18
N GLU A 120 4.91 -14.68 -13.16
CA GLU A 120 5.04 -16.13 -13.03
C GLU A 120 6.42 -16.60 -13.52
N LYS A 121 6.57 -17.92 -13.67
CA LYS A 121 7.76 -18.53 -14.24
C LYS A 121 8.13 -17.91 -15.59
N GLU A 122 9.42 -18.02 -15.92
CA GLU A 122 10.03 -17.41 -17.11
C GLU A 122 9.84 -15.88 -17.18
N ASN A 123 9.56 -15.22 -16.05
CA ASN A 123 9.32 -13.78 -15.93
C ASN A 123 8.08 -13.31 -16.71
N THR A 124 7.06 -14.17 -16.82
CA THR A 124 5.83 -13.88 -17.56
C THR A 124 4.92 -12.97 -16.72
N LYS A 125 4.68 -11.75 -17.22
CA LYS A 125 3.86 -10.75 -16.53
C LYS A 125 2.37 -10.98 -16.78
N ILE A 126 1.60 -11.13 -15.69
CA ILE A 126 0.14 -11.17 -15.76
C ILE A 126 -0.39 -9.74 -15.77
N SER A 127 -1.01 -9.36 -16.89
CA SER A 127 -1.60 -8.05 -17.08
C SER A 127 -3.05 -8.00 -16.56
N ARG A 128 -3.57 -6.78 -16.41
CA ARG A 128 -4.99 -6.55 -16.09
C ARG A 128 -5.91 -7.11 -17.19
N LYS A 129 -5.49 -7.00 -18.46
CA LYS A 129 -6.26 -7.42 -19.63
C LYS A 129 -6.43 -8.94 -19.67
N ASP A 130 -5.40 -9.69 -19.27
CA ASP A 130 -5.43 -11.17 -19.23
C ASP A 130 -6.53 -11.70 -18.29
N LEU A 131 -6.91 -10.89 -17.30
CA LEU A 131 -7.95 -11.21 -16.32
C LEU A 131 -9.28 -10.47 -16.56
N GLY A 132 -9.41 -9.74 -17.67
CA GLY A 132 -10.62 -9.00 -18.01
C GLY A 132 -10.84 -7.71 -17.22
N PHE A 133 -9.84 -7.22 -16.47
CA PHE A 133 -9.96 -5.95 -15.75
C PHE A 133 -9.78 -4.74 -16.68
N PRO A 134 -10.44 -3.61 -16.38
CA PRO A 134 -10.23 -2.38 -17.13
C PRO A 134 -8.82 -1.84 -16.91
N GLU A 135 -8.36 -1.09 -17.91
CA GLU A 135 -7.10 -0.36 -17.82
C GLU A 135 -7.11 0.65 -16.66
N ARG A 136 -5.94 0.92 -16.11
CA ARG A 136 -5.79 1.90 -15.02
C ARG A 136 -6.16 3.29 -15.53
N LYS A 137 -7.08 3.95 -14.83
CA LYS A 137 -7.43 5.35 -15.09
C LYS A 137 -6.32 6.29 -14.63
N CYS A 138 -6.12 7.38 -15.36
CA CYS A 138 -5.16 8.44 -15.06
C CYS A 138 -5.41 9.04 -13.67
N LEU A 139 -4.35 9.41 -12.95
CA LEU A 139 -4.49 9.94 -11.59
C LEU A 139 -5.33 11.24 -11.52
N LEU A 140 -5.25 12.07 -12.57
CA LEU A 140 -5.89 13.39 -12.64
C LEU A 140 -7.18 13.42 -13.46
N CYS A 141 -7.38 12.47 -14.38
CA CYS A 141 -8.58 12.41 -15.23
C CYS A 141 -9.05 10.97 -15.43
N ASN A 142 -10.22 10.78 -16.05
CA ASN A 142 -10.81 9.46 -16.23
C ASN A 142 -10.32 8.68 -17.45
N ASN A 143 -9.38 9.24 -18.23
CA ASN A 143 -8.81 8.56 -19.40
C ASN A 143 -7.83 7.44 -18.99
N PRO A 144 -7.52 6.48 -19.87
CA PRO A 144 -6.48 5.50 -19.62
C PRO A 144 -5.12 6.15 -19.31
N ALA A 145 -4.45 5.69 -18.26
CA ALA A 145 -3.21 6.27 -17.77
C ALA A 145 -2.09 6.23 -18.83
N TYR A 146 -2.03 5.17 -19.65
CA TYR A 146 -1.01 5.03 -20.69
C TYR A 146 -1.12 6.14 -21.75
N GLN A 147 -2.35 6.57 -22.09
CA GLN A 147 -2.59 7.62 -23.07
C GLN A 147 -2.08 8.96 -22.54
N CYS A 148 -2.45 9.31 -21.31
CA CYS A 148 -2.01 10.56 -20.67
C CYS A 148 -0.49 10.60 -20.47
N GLY A 149 0.13 9.46 -20.14
CA GLY A 149 1.58 9.34 -20.01
C GLY A 149 2.31 9.56 -21.34
N ARG A 150 1.82 8.93 -22.43
CA ARG A 150 2.42 9.06 -23.77
C ARG A 150 2.27 10.48 -24.32
N SER A 151 1.11 11.10 -24.15
CA SER A 151 0.86 12.46 -24.63
C SER A 151 1.41 13.55 -23.70
N ARG A 152 1.98 13.18 -22.55
CA ARG A 152 2.38 14.10 -21.47
C ARG A 152 1.28 15.12 -21.16
N LYS A 153 0.03 14.65 -21.09
CA LYS A 153 -1.16 15.52 -20.97
C LYS A 153 -1.13 16.40 -19.73
N HIS A 154 -0.54 15.90 -18.66
CA HIS A 154 -0.47 16.55 -17.36
C HIS A 154 0.96 16.85 -16.99
N SER A 155 1.18 17.97 -16.30
CA SER A 155 2.50 18.33 -15.81
C SER A 155 2.91 17.43 -14.64
N ILE A 156 4.22 17.33 -14.41
CA ILE A 156 4.75 16.62 -13.23
C ILE A 156 4.27 17.29 -11.94
N GLU A 157 4.12 18.61 -11.94
CA GLU A 157 3.67 19.39 -10.79
C GLU A 157 2.21 19.06 -10.42
N GLU A 158 1.31 19.01 -11.41
CA GLU A 158 -0.10 18.64 -11.18
C GLU A 158 -0.20 17.22 -10.61
N LEU A 159 0.56 16.28 -11.17
CA LEU A 159 0.59 14.90 -10.69
C LEU A 159 1.10 14.84 -9.25
N ARG A 160 2.21 15.52 -8.93
CA ARG A 160 2.76 15.57 -7.58
C ARG A 160 1.78 16.18 -6.60
N LYS A 161 1.14 17.30 -6.94
CA LYS A 161 0.11 17.93 -6.10
C LYS A 161 -1.00 16.94 -5.75
N LYS A 162 -1.49 16.17 -6.72
CA LYS A 162 -2.51 15.14 -6.47
C LYS A 162 -1.98 13.98 -5.61
N ILE A 163 -0.74 13.54 -5.84
CA ILE A 163 -0.09 12.49 -5.03
C ILE A 163 0.00 12.91 -3.56
N TYR A 164 0.55 14.09 -3.28
CA TYR A 164 0.63 14.61 -1.91
C TYR A 164 -0.75 14.77 -1.28
N GLY A 165 -1.75 15.22 -2.05
CA GLY A 165 -3.14 15.28 -1.58
C GLY A 165 -3.69 13.93 -1.14
N ILE A 166 -3.47 12.87 -1.94
CA ILE A 166 -3.89 11.50 -1.59
C ILE A 166 -3.18 11.01 -0.33
N ILE A 167 -1.88 11.25 -0.21
CA ILE A 167 -1.11 10.83 0.98
C ILE A 167 -1.59 11.59 2.22
N TRP A 168 -1.84 12.90 2.10
CA TRP A 168 -2.36 13.73 3.18
C TRP A 168 -3.74 13.26 3.63
N GLU A 169 -4.67 13.01 2.70
CA GLU A 169 -6.00 12.49 3.01
C GLU A 169 -5.92 11.15 3.77
N GLU A 170 -5.08 10.21 3.31
CA GLU A 170 -4.87 8.92 3.99
C GLU A 170 -4.30 9.11 5.41
N GLN A 171 -3.32 10.01 5.58
CA GLN A 171 -2.73 10.32 6.88
C GLN A 171 -3.72 10.99 7.83
N LEU A 172 -4.54 11.92 7.32
CA LEU A 172 -5.58 12.59 8.09
C LEU A 172 -6.63 11.59 8.57
N GLN A 173 -7.12 10.72 7.69
CA GLN A 173 -8.06 9.65 8.07
C GLN A 173 -7.47 8.75 9.15
N ARG A 174 -6.17 8.42 9.06
CA ARG A 174 -5.46 7.64 10.08
C ARG A 174 -5.33 8.39 11.41
N GLY A 175 -5.01 9.68 11.38
CA GLY A 175 -4.92 10.53 12.57
C GLY A 175 -6.27 10.62 13.29
N VAL A 176 -7.34 10.92 12.55
CA VAL A 176 -8.70 10.95 13.09
C VAL A 176 -9.07 9.59 13.72
N ALA A 177 -8.77 8.47 13.06
CA ALA A 177 -9.04 7.16 13.63
C ALA A 177 -8.25 6.90 14.94
N ALA A 178 -7.03 7.43 15.06
CA ALA A 178 -6.24 7.32 16.29
C ALA A 178 -6.84 8.17 17.43
N GLU A 179 -7.23 9.42 17.15
CA GLU A 179 -7.88 10.31 18.11
C GLU A 179 -9.22 9.74 18.60
N ILE A 180 -10.05 9.18 17.71
CA ILE A 180 -11.29 8.51 18.13
C ILE A 180 -10.98 7.32 19.04
N SER A 181 -9.94 6.53 18.73
CA SER A 181 -9.56 5.39 19.57
C SER A 181 -9.09 5.84 20.94
N GLN A 182 -8.29 6.90 21.00
CA GLN A 182 -7.84 7.49 22.25
C GLN A 182 -9.02 8.03 23.07
N ALA A 183 -9.91 8.79 22.45
CA ALA A 183 -11.10 9.32 23.11
C ALA A 183 -11.99 8.20 23.68
N LEU A 184 -12.20 7.11 22.94
CA LEU A 184 -12.93 5.93 23.45
C LEU A 184 -12.23 5.29 24.65
N MET A 185 -10.90 5.22 24.64
CA MET A 185 -10.14 4.67 25.75
C MET A 185 -10.18 5.57 27.00
N GLU A 186 -10.05 6.88 26.83
CA GLU A 186 -10.20 7.87 27.91
C GLU A 186 -11.61 7.83 28.52
N GLU A 187 -12.63 7.64 27.68
CA GLU A 187 -14.03 7.55 28.08
C GLU A 187 -14.29 6.35 29.00
N VAL A 188 -13.73 5.18 28.71
CA VAL A 188 -13.85 3.97 29.55
C VAL A 188 -12.97 4.02 30.79
N TYR A 189 -11.86 4.75 30.73
CA TYR A 189 -11.00 4.93 31.90
C TYR A 189 -11.47 5.99 32.89
N THR A 190 -12.55 6.70 32.57
CA THR A 190 -13.16 7.68 33.48
C THR A 190 -14.04 6.96 34.51
N THR A 191 -13.41 6.48 35.59
CA THR A 191 -14.07 5.79 36.72
C THR A 191 -14.25 6.74 37.91
N PRO A 192 -15.40 6.73 38.62
CA PRO A 192 -16.56 5.86 38.41
C PRO A 192 -17.54 6.37 37.36
N LYS A 193 -18.27 5.45 36.72
CA LYS A 193 -19.24 5.75 35.67
C LYS A 193 -20.55 4.97 35.82
N PRO A 194 -21.44 5.42 36.71
CA PRO A 194 -22.65 4.68 37.05
C PRO A 194 -23.50 4.32 35.82
N GLY A 195 -23.78 3.02 35.66
CA GLY A 195 -24.62 2.49 34.59
C GLY A 195 -23.94 2.29 33.23
N LEU A 196 -22.68 2.72 33.06
CA LEU A 196 -21.87 2.53 31.85
C LEU A 196 -20.66 1.65 32.16
N VAL A 197 -20.00 1.15 31.12
CA VAL A 197 -18.76 0.37 31.27
C VAL A 197 -17.63 1.30 31.69
N ASP A 198 -16.92 0.93 32.75
CA ASP A 198 -15.67 1.57 33.17
C ASP A 198 -14.64 0.54 33.64
N ARG A 199 -13.58 0.99 34.34
CA ARG A 199 -12.53 0.11 34.86
C ARG A 199 -12.97 -0.83 35.99
N GLU A 200 -13.99 -0.47 36.75
CA GLU A 200 -14.41 -1.15 37.96
C GLU A 200 -15.66 -2.01 37.74
N ASP A 201 -16.57 -1.58 36.86
CA ASP A 201 -17.83 -2.28 36.61
C ASP A 201 -18.24 -2.27 35.13
N ALA A 202 -19.03 -3.28 34.74
CA ALA A 202 -19.64 -3.36 33.41
C ALA A 202 -20.89 -2.45 33.28
N GLY A 203 -21.30 -1.77 34.36
CA GLY A 203 -22.51 -0.97 34.40
C GLY A 203 -23.74 -1.84 34.16
N ALA A 204 -24.63 -1.39 33.28
CA ALA A 204 -25.83 -2.15 32.92
C ALA A 204 -25.59 -3.26 31.87
N HIS A 205 -24.35 -3.44 31.39
CA HIS A 205 -24.04 -4.35 30.30
C HIS A 205 -23.65 -5.74 30.80
N THR A 206 -24.15 -6.79 30.13
CA THR A 206 -23.76 -8.19 30.39
C THR A 206 -22.76 -8.74 29.38
N ASP A 207 -22.62 -8.07 28.23
CA ASP A 207 -21.85 -8.47 27.07
C ASP A 207 -20.58 -7.62 26.84
N MET A 208 -20.37 -6.60 27.67
CA MET A 208 -19.25 -5.68 27.56
C MET A 208 -18.63 -5.40 28.93
N ASN A 209 -17.31 -5.39 28.99
CA ASN A 209 -16.53 -4.95 30.15
C ASN A 209 -15.29 -4.17 29.65
N CYS A 210 -14.54 -3.55 30.56
CA CYS A 210 -13.35 -2.76 30.20
C CYS A 210 -12.41 -3.50 29.22
N GLN A 211 -12.13 -4.78 29.46
CA GLN A 211 -11.20 -5.56 28.64
C GLN A 211 -11.75 -5.84 27.24
N ILE A 212 -13.04 -6.17 27.12
CA ILE A 212 -13.69 -6.39 25.82
C ILE A 212 -13.77 -5.07 25.05
N PHE A 213 -14.06 -3.96 25.74
CA PHE A 213 -14.11 -2.64 25.15
C PHE A 213 -12.75 -2.23 24.59
N GLN A 214 -11.67 -2.42 25.35
CA GLN A 214 -10.29 -2.19 24.89
C GLN A 214 -9.99 -2.97 23.60
N LYS A 215 -10.26 -4.28 23.61
CA LYS A 215 -10.06 -5.14 22.42
C LYS A 215 -10.88 -4.68 21.22
N SER A 216 -12.10 -4.18 21.45
CA SER A 216 -12.97 -3.62 20.41
C SER A 216 -12.36 -2.34 19.84
N THR A 217 -11.96 -1.41 20.71
CA THR A 217 -11.36 -0.13 20.33
C THR A 217 -10.04 -0.33 19.58
N GLU A 218 -9.16 -1.23 20.01
CA GLU A 218 -7.90 -1.55 19.32
C GLU A 218 -8.11 -2.10 17.90
N ARG A 219 -9.24 -2.76 17.65
CA ARG A 219 -9.57 -3.36 16.35
C ARG A 219 -10.32 -2.39 15.43
N SER A 220 -10.95 -1.37 16.00
CA SER A 220 -11.81 -0.40 15.30
C SER A 220 -11.11 0.50 14.28
N PRO A 221 -9.84 0.94 14.47
CA PRO A 221 -9.10 1.70 13.44
C PRO A 221 -9.07 1.03 12.07
N LYS A 222 -9.05 -0.30 12.01
CA LYS A 222 -9.07 -1.05 10.74
C LYS A 222 -10.39 -0.88 10.00
N ILE A 223 -11.49 -0.77 10.75
CA ILE A 223 -12.85 -0.60 10.23
C ILE A 223 -13.09 0.87 9.85
N TRP A 224 -12.71 1.81 10.72
CA TRP A 224 -12.96 3.23 10.47
C TRP A 224 -12.18 3.77 9.26
N ARG A 225 -10.97 3.25 9.01
CA ARG A 225 -10.21 3.56 7.78
C ARG A 225 -10.95 3.19 6.48
N GLN A 226 -11.96 2.31 6.53
CA GLN A 226 -12.78 1.96 5.37
C GLN A 226 -14.04 2.82 5.24
N CYS A 227 -14.46 3.49 6.32
CA CYS A 227 -15.72 4.23 6.38
C CYS A 227 -15.55 5.76 6.31
N LEU A 228 -14.39 6.28 6.71
CA LEU A 228 -14.00 7.70 6.63
C LEU A 228 -13.37 8.01 5.27
#